data_AF-F6HMA3-F1
#
_entry.id   AF-F6HMA3-F1
#
_cell.length_a   1.000
_cell.length_b   1.000
_cell.length_c   1.000
_cell.angle_alpha   90.00
_cell.angle_beta   90.00
_cell.angle_gamma   90.00
#
_symmetry.space_group_name_H-M   'P 1'
#
loop_
_entity.id
_entity.type
_entity.pdbx_description
1 polymer ?
#
loop_
_entity_poly.entity_id
_entity_poly.type
_entity_poly.pdbx_seq_one_letter_code
_entity_poly.pdbx_strand_id
1 'polypeptide(L)' 'MPRLRWTPDLHLSFVHAVERLGGQARATPKLVLELMNVKGLSIAHVKSHLQMYRSKRLDESGQAKPFNYDVFGGVF' A
#
# COMPACT_ATOMS: atom_id res chain seq x y z
N MET A 1 -12.10 16.00 5.87
CA MET A 1 -11.73 15.19 4.69
C MET A 1 -12.03 13.73 5.01
N PRO A 2 -12.87 13.02 4.23
CA PRO A 2 -13.11 11.59 4.46
C PRO A 2 -11.78 10.83 4.34
N ARG A 3 -11.48 10.00 5.34
CA ARG A 3 -10.25 9.21 5.41
C ARG A 3 -10.28 8.10 4.35
N LEU A 4 -9.20 7.95 3.58
CA LEU A 4 -9.09 6.85 2.62
C LEU A 4 -8.95 5.52 3.38
N ARG A 5 -9.80 4.55 3.02
CA ARG A 5 -9.74 3.19 3.56
C ARG A 5 -9.04 2.27 2.56
N TRP A 6 -8.00 1.58 3.03
CA TRP A 6 -7.38 0.50 2.28
C TRP A 6 -8.27 -0.74 2.34
N THR A 7 -9.17 -0.90 1.37
CA THR A 7 -9.95 -2.13 1.20
C THR A 7 -9.06 -3.24 0.63
N PRO A 8 -9.45 -4.52 0.78
CA PRO A 8 -8.74 -5.64 0.17
C PRO A 8 -8.52 -5.45 -1.34
N ASP A 9 -9.55 -5.01 -2.07
CA ASP A 9 -9.46 -4.73 -3.51
C ASP A 9 -8.44 -3.63 -3.84
N LEU A 10 -8.43 -2.55 -3.05
CA LEU A 10 -7.47 -1.45 -3.23
C LEU A 10 -6.04 -1.92 -2.91
N HIS A 11 -5.88 -2.76 -1.89
CA HIS A 11 -4.60 -3.36 -1.54
C HIS A 11 -4.08 -4.30 -2.65
N LEU A 12 -4.94 -5.14 -3.22
CA LEU A 12 -4.57 -6.02 -4.33
C LEU A 12 -4.10 -5.22 -5.54
N SER A 13 -4.80 -4.12 -5.88
CA SER A 13 -4.36 -3.20 -6.93
C SER A 13 -2.98 -2.59 -6.63
N PHE A 14 -2.73 -2.21 -5.37
CA PHE A 14 -1.42 -1.73 -4.93
C PHE A 14 -0.32 -2.79 -5.08
N VAL A 15 -0.57 -4.03 -4.65
CA VAL A 15 0.41 -5.12 -4.74
C VAL A 15 0.75 -5.40 -6.21
N HIS A 16 -0.26 -5.50 -7.08
CA HIS A 16 -0.04 -5.66 -8.53
C HIS A 16 0.76 -4.50 -9.13
N ALA A 17 0.47 -3.25 -8.74
CA ALA A 17 1.25 -2.10 -9.21
C ALA A 17 2.71 -2.17 -8.75
N VAL A 18 2.95 -2.56 -7.50
CA VAL A 18 4.31 -2.73 -6.95
C VAL A 18 5.05 -3.86 -7.65
N GLU A 19 4.41 -5.00 -7.92
CA GLU A 19 5.00 -6.12 -8.64
C GLU A 19 5.37 -5.73 -10.08
N ARG A 20 4.47 -5.05 -10.79
CA ARG A 20 4.74 -4.52 -12.14
C ARG A 20 5.92 -3.56 -12.20
N LEU A 21 6.20 -2.84 -11.11
CA LEU A 21 7.35 -1.94 -11.00
C LEU A 21 8.66 -2.66 -10.62
N GLY A 22 8.67 -3.99 -10.58
CA GLY A 22 9.85 -4.78 -10.22
C GLY A 22 9.99 -4.96 -8.71
N GLY A 23 8.88 -4.94 -7.98
CA GLY A 23 8.81 -5.17 -6.55
C GLY A 23 9.02 -3.92 -5.69
N GLN A 24 8.85 -4.10 -4.38
CA GLN A 24 8.83 -3.01 -3.40
C GLN A 24 10.09 -2.16 -3.35
N ALA A 25 11.25 -2.71 -3.71
CA ALA A 25 12.52 -1.97 -3.73
C ALA A 25 12.57 -0.93 -4.87
N ARG A 26 11.94 -1.24 -6.01
CA ARG A 26 11.94 -0.41 -7.22
C ARG A 26 10.69 0.45 -7.37
N ALA A 27 9.58 0.04 -6.75
CA ALA A 27 8.34 0.79 -6.78
C ALA A 27 8.52 2.20 -6.17
N THR A 28 8.02 3.24 -6.84
CA THR A 28 7.98 4.61 -6.31
C THR A 28 6.53 5.02 -6.06
N PRO A 29 6.23 5.85 -5.03
CA PRO A 29 4.86 6.24 -4.73
C PRO A 29 4.12 6.89 -5.90
N LYS A 30 4.83 7.64 -6.73
CA LYS A 30 4.26 8.30 -7.92
C LYS A 30 3.84 7.28 -8.98
N LEU A 31 4.72 6.35 -9.34
CA LEU A 31 4.42 5.33 -10.35
C LEU A 31 3.34 4.36 -9.86
N VAL A 32 3.34 4.01 -8.58
CA VAL A 32 2.28 3.18 -8.00
C VAL A 32 0.93 3.88 -8.08
N LEU A 33 0.87 5.19 -7.76
CA LEU A 33 -0.37 5.96 -7.89
C LEU A 33 -0.87 6.01 -9.34
N GLU A 34 0.03 6.28 -10.29
CA GLU A 34 -0.29 6.33 -11.72
C GLU A 34 -0.80 4.97 -12.23
N LEU A 35 -0.20 3.86 -11.79
CA LEU A 35 -0.65 2.51 -12.15
C LEU A 35 -1.99 2.13 -11.53
N MET A 36 -2.24 2.53 -10.27
CA MET A 36 -3.50 2.23 -9.60
C MET A 36 -4.67 3.02 -10.19
N ASN A 37 -4.43 4.25 -10.67
CA ASN A 37 -5.41 5.11 -11.32
C ASN A 37 -6.75 5.23 -10.54
N VAL A 38 -6.69 5.27 -9.20
CA VAL A 38 -7.87 5.33 -8.32
C VAL A 38 -8.20 6.78 -7.96
N LYS A 39 -9.44 7.19 -8.24
CA LYS A 39 -9.94 8.53 -7.87
C LYS A 39 -9.98 8.70 -6.36
N GLY A 40 -9.40 9.79 -5.86
CA GLY A 40 -9.32 10.08 -4.42
C GLY A 40 -8.12 9.45 -3.71
N LEU A 41 -7.31 8.65 -4.42
CA LEU A 41 -6.01 8.21 -3.93
C LEU A 41 -4.98 9.32 -4.17
N SER A 42 -4.11 9.54 -3.19
CA SER A 42 -3.08 10.58 -3.24
C SER A 42 -1.70 9.96 -3.09
N ILE A 43 -0.66 10.69 -3.50
CA ILE A 43 0.74 10.25 -3.34
C ILE A 43 1.06 10.01 -1.86
N ALA A 44 0.49 10.80 -0.94
CA ALA A 44 0.69 10.65 0.49
C ALA A 44 0.17 9.31 1.01
N HIS A 45 -1.04 8.90 0.60
CA HIS A 45 -1.61 7.60 0.95
C HIS A 45 -0.72 6.45 0.47
N VAL A 46 -0.28 6.52 -0.80
CA VAL A 46 0.59 5.50 -1.40
C VAL A 46 1.96 5.48 -0.74
N LYS A 47 2.55 6.65 -0.43
CA LYS A 47 3.84 6.77 0.25
C LYS A 47 3.81 6.10 1.62
N SER A 48 2.83 6.42 2.45
CA SER A 48 2.69 5.83 3.78
C SER A 48 2.49 4.32 3.70
N HIS A 49 1.60 3.86 2.81
CA HIS A 49 1.33 2.44 2.62
C HIS A 49 2.56 1.67 2.09
N LEU A 50 3.30 2.25 1.14
CA LEU A 50 4.52 1.66 0.61
C LEU A 50 5.66 1.61 1.64
N GLN A 51 5.76 2.61 2.51
CA GLN A 51 6.74 2.63 3.60
C GLN A 51 6.48 1.47 4.57
N MET A 52 5.24 1.31 5.01
CA MET A 52 4.85 0.22 5.91
C MET A 52 4.96 -1.16 5.23
N TYR A 53 4.60 -1.26 3.93
CA TYR A 53 4.77 -2.48 3.15
C TYR A 53 6.23 -2.94 3.05
N ARG A 54 7.19 -2.00 2.95
CA ARG A 54 8.63 -2.29 2.93
C ARG A 54 9.16 -2.76 4.29
N SER A 55 8.70 -2.15 5.37
CA SER A 55 9.14 -2.52 6.71
C SER A 55 8.72 -3.94 7.11
N LYS A 56 7.59 -4.43 6.57
CA LYS A 56 6.99 -5.73 6.91
C LYS A 56 7.71 -6.98 6.38
N ARG A 57 8.78 -6.82 5.58
CA ARG A 57 9.59 -7.96 5.10
C ARG A 57 10.91 -8.11 5.85
N LEU A 58 11.26 -7.15 6.69
CA LEU A 58 12.47 -7.22 7.53
C LEU A 58 12.19 -7.97 8.84
N ASP A 59 10.93 -8.13 9.26
CA ASP A 59 10.53 -9.03 10.34
C ASP A 59 10.26 -10.44 9.80
N GLU A 60 11.33 -11.18 9.52
CA GLU A 60 11.29 -12.58 9.09
C GLU A 60 10.67 -13.50 10.17
N SER A 61 9.35 -13.59 10.20
CA SER A 61 8.65 -14.72 10.86
C SER A 61 7.31 -15.04 10.19
N GLY A 62 7.34 -15.34 8.88
CA GLY A 62 6.53 -16.38 8.23
C GLY A 62 4.99 -16.38 8.34
N GLN A 63 4.34 -15.43 9.02
CA GLN A 63 2.88 -15.32 9.10
C GLN A 63 2.46 -13.99 8.54
N ALA A 64 1.89 -14.01 7.33
CA ALA A 64 1.07 -12.91 6.84
C ALA A 64 -0.15 -12.79 7.77
N LYS A 65 -0.01 -12.08 8.89
CA LYS A 65 -1.15 -11.72 9.74
C LYS A 65 -2.13 -10.96 8.85
N PRO A 66 -3.43 -11.35 8.83
CA PRO A 66 -4.43 -10.61 8.10
C PRO A 66 -4.32 -9.16 8.56
N PHE A 67 -4.08 -8.28 7.59
CA PHE A 67 -4.00 -6.86 7.87
C PHE A 67 -5.37 -6.49 8.43
N ASN A 68 -5.43 -6.13 9.73
CA ASN A 68 -6.62 -5.46 10.25
C ASN A 68 -6.60 -4.06 9.61
N TYR A 69 -7.15 -3.98 8.39
CA TYR A 69 -7.35 -2.74 7.64
C TYR A 69 -8.15 -1.72 8.48
N ASP A 70 -8.87 -2.20 9.51
CA ASP A 70 -9.62 -1.43 10.49
C ASP A 70 -8.79 -0.83 11.64
N VAL A 71 -7.63 -1.40 11.99
CA VAL A 71 -6.80 -0.93 13.14
C VAL A 71 -5.79 0.15 12.71
N PHE A 72 -5.28 0.06 11.48
CA PHE A 72 -4.50 1.14 10.84
C PHE A 72 -5.36 2.09 10.00
N GLY A 73 -6.69 1.90 10.00
CA GLY A 73 -7.68 2.77 9.35
C GLY A 73 -7.84 4.15 10.01
N GLY A 74 -6.93 4.51 10.92
CA GLY A 74 -6.79 5.83 11.51
C GLY A 74 -5.38 6.35 11.25
N VAL A 75 -5.31 7.50 10.60
CA VAL A 75 -4.14 8.39 10.53
C VAL A 75 -3.14 8.06 9.41
N PHE A 76 -3.47 8.38 8.15
CA PHE A 76 -2.63 9.16 7.23
C PHE A 76 -3.51 9.83 6.17
#